data_AF-A0A1I2G6K0-F1
#
_entry.id   AF-A0A1I2G6K0-F1
#
_cell.length_a   1.000
_cell.length_b   1.000
_cell.length_c   1.000
_cell.angle_alpha   90.00
_cell.angle_beta   90.00
_cell.angle_gamma   90.00
#
_symmetry.space_group_name_H-M   'P 1'
#
loop_
_entity.id
_entity.type
_entity.pdbx_description
1 polymer ?
#
loop_
_entity_poly.entity_id
_entity_poly.type
_entity_poly.pdbx_seq_one_letter_code
_entity_poly.pdbx_strand_id
1 'polypeptide(L)'
;MSGSGLTEARIRRELDDAWSRTVLVQVVAGGENGGPIDDRELLAEIDEPGAVGEVRALTTTGRFSGDICRCHGGPTIVLRDGEGEVVLHAGIHGFGSISWDRSRFRNDLDVSDPTALHLLLARHGVPHQLALFWAPLTAHLKSRRAGKADPAAQPVLAEFSGRRAGDVPADRIEDARQRLAAAIPAPADRAAALLSWLGGLPAPGEALLGGGAVARALLADFSPADLVAAVTGADSAHAVMGVINLAMHGDDDPALAAAVAPILRRLLRR
;
A
#
# COMPACT_ATOMS: atom_id res chain seq x y z
N MET A 1 -39.08 1.37 5.16
CA MET A 1 -38.62 1.49 6.55
C MET A 1 -37.42 2.41 6.59
N SER A 2 -37.65 3.72 6.74
CA SER A 2 -36.62 4.74 6.89
C SER A 2 -36.11 4.71 8.34
N GLY A 3 -35.15 3.82 8.62
CA GLY A 3 -34.45 3.84 9.89
C GLY A 3 -33.76 5.19 10.06
N SER A 4 -34.01 5.86 11.18
CA SER A 4 -33.36 7.08 11.62
C SER A 4 -31.85 6.82 11.78
N GLY A 5 -31.09 6.88 10.68
CA GLY A 5 -29.64 6.93 10.73
C GLY A 5 -29.21 8.14 11.55
N LEU A 6 -28.11 8.02 12.31
CA LEU A 6 -27.54 9.15 13.02
C LEU A 6 -27.20 10.24 12.00
N THR A 7 -27.50 11.50 12.34
CA THR A 7 -27.10 12.62 11.50
C THR A 7 -25.58 12.70 11.44
N GLU A 8 -25.03 13.14 10.32
CA GLU A 8 -23.58 13.33 10.17
C GLU A 8 -22.97 14.18 11.30
N ALA A 9 -23.66 15.27 11.68
CA ALA A 9 -23.23 16.12 12.80
C ALA A 9 -23.15 15.38 14.13
N ARG A 10 -24.02 14.38 14.36
CA ARG A 10 -23.97 13.53 15.55
C ARG A 10 -22.81 12.54 15.48
N ILE A 11 -22.61 11.88 14.33
CA ILE A 11 -21.48 10.95 14.13
C ILE A 11 -20.16 11.69 14.39
N ARG A 12 -19.97 12.88 13.82
CA ARG A 12 -18.74 13.68 14.01
C ARG A 12 -18.49 14.03 15.48
N ARG A 13 -19.51 14.45 16.23
CA ARG A 13 -19.35 14.72 17.67
C ARG A 13 -18.96 13.47 18.47
N GLU A 14 -19.55 12.33 18.15
CA GLU A 14 -19.22 11.06 18.81
C GLU A 14 -17.80 10.60 18.47
N LEU A 15 -17.34 10.82 17.22
CA LEU A 15 -15.94 10.59 16.85
C LEU A 15 -14.99 11.53 17.62
N ASP A 16 -15.32 12.82 17.73
CA ASP A 16 -14.50 13.78 18.47
C ASP A 16 -14.39 13.43 19.96
N ASP A 17 -15.48 12.98 20.58
CA ASP A 17 -15.49 12.47 21.96
C ASP A 17 -14.60 11.23 22.12
N ALA A 18 -14.74 10.25 21.22
CA ALA A 18 -13.89 9.05 21.24
C ALA A 18 -12.41 9.42 21.13
N TRP A 19 -12.05 10.24 20.14
CA TRP A 19 -10.68 10.71 19.93
C TRP A 19 -10.12 11.54 21.08
N SER A 20 -10.95 12.21 21.87
CA SER A 20 -10.49 12.97 23.06
C SER A 20 -10.03 12.06 24.21
N ARG A 21 -10.47 10.80 24.21
CA ARG A 21 -10.13 9.78 25.20
C ARG A 21 -9.04 8.82 24.72
N THR A 22 -8.82 8.75 23.40
CA THR A 22 -7.80 7.90 22.80
C THR A 22 -6.39 8.32 23.21
N VAL A 23 -5.62 7.38 23.72
CA VAL A 23 -4.17 7.53 23.93
C VAL A 23 -3.37 6.61 23.01
N LEU A 24 -4.01 5.55 22.51
CA LEU A 24 -3.37 4.49 21.75
C LEU A 24 -4.25 4.12 20.54
N VAL A 25 -3.62 3.99 19.38
CA VAL A 25 -4.25 3.41 18.19
C VAL A 25 -3.62 2.07 17.90
N GLN A 26 -4.44 1.02 17.81
CA GLN A 26 -4.02 -0.28 17.33
C GLN A 26 -4.61 -0.54 15.96
N VAL A 27 -3.88 -1.27 15.13
CA VAL A 27 -4.41 -1.85 13.88
C VAL A 27 -4.38 -3.35 14.05
N VAL A 28 -5.55 -3.98 13.94
CA VAL A 28 -5.70 -5.43 14.09
C VAL A 28 -6.14 -6.08 12.79
N ALA A 29 -5.81 -7.35 12.63
CA ALA A 29 -6.17 -8.13 11.45
C ALA A 29 -7.67 -8.34 11.33
N GLY A 30 -8.13 -8.42 10.08
CA GLY A 30 -9.53 -8.68 9.75
C GLY A 30 -10.47 -7.49 9.96
N GLY A 31 -11.57 -7.52 9.23
CA GLY A 31 -12.61 -6.50 9.27
C GLY A 31 -13.83 -6.95 10.08
N GLU A 32 -15.01 -6.75 9.54
CA GLU A 32 -16.30 -7.02 10.20
C GLU A 32 -16.55 -8.49 10.55
N ASN A 33 -15.83 -9.43 9.93
CA ASN A 33 -15.92 -10.87 10.19
C ASN A 33 -14.76 -11.41 11.05
N GLY A 34 -13.90 -10.55 11.60
CA GLY A 34 -12.70 -10.95 12.33
C GLY A 34 -12.90 -11.47 13.75
N GLY A 35 -14.15 -11.62 14.23
CA GLY A 35 -14.43 -11.99 15.62
C GLY A 35 -14.24 -10.85 16.62
N PRO A 36 -14.18 -11.13 17.94
CA PRO A 36 -13.94 -10.10 18.97
C PRO A 36 -12.63 -9.35 18.73
N ILE A 37 -12.59 -8.04 19.04
CA ILE A 37 -11.41 -7.19 18.76
C ILE A 37 -10.18 -7.68 19.52
N ASP A 38 -10.33 -8.06 20.79
CA ASP A 38 -9.21 -8.43 21.66
C ASP A 38 -8.59 -9.80 21.30
N ASP A 39 -9.27 -10.61 20.48
CA ASP A 39 -8.77 -11.92 20.02
C ASP A 39 -8.03 -11.82 18.67
N ARG A 40 -8.02 -10.65 18.02
CA ARG A 40 -7.43 -10.45 16.69
C ARG A 40 -5.93 -10.23 16.78
N GLU A 41 -5.22 -10.67 15.74
CA GLU A 41 -3.78 -10.41 15.58
C GLU A 41 -3.52 -8.90 15.53
N LEU A 42 -2.63 -8.41 16.39
CA LEU A 42 -2.14 -7.04 16.38
C LEU A 42 -1.13 -6.89 15.22
N LEU A 43 -1.45 -6.00 14.27
CA LEU A 43 -0.60 -5.70 13.12
C LEU A 43 0.32 -4.51 13.38
N ALA A 44 -0.18 -3.49 14.09
CA ALA A 44 0.59 -2.31 14.44
C ALA A 44 0.04 -1.64 15.69
N GLU A 45 0.93 -0.98 16.43
CA GLU A 45 0.61 -0.13 17.57
C GLU A 45 1.19 1.27 17.33
N ILE A 46 0.38 2.31 17.60
CA ILE A 46 0.70 3.71 17.37
C ILE A 46 0.32 4.50 18.62
N ASP A 47 1.34 4.85 19.41
CA ASP A 47 1.23 5.55 20.69
C ASP A 47 1.86 6.96 20.67
N GLU A 48 2.69 7.25 19.66
CA GLU A 48 3.31 8.55 19.46
C GLU A 48 2.24 9.62 19.18
N PRO A 49 2.12 10.69 19.99
CA PRO A 49 1.02 11.65 19.88
C PRO A 49 0.87 12.31 18.51
N GLY A 50 1.99 12.54 17.81
CA GLY A 50 1.98 13.08 16.44
C GLY A 50 1.33 12.10 15.45
N ALA A 51 1.75 10.84 15.46
CA ALA A 51 1.16 9.78 14.64
C ALA A 51 -0.31 9.51 14.99
N VAL A 52 -0.69 9.48 16.28
CA VAL A 52 -2.11 9.35 16.70
C VAL A 52 -2.95 10.51 16.14
N GLY A 53 -2.43 11.74 16.20
CA GLY A 53 -3.06 12.91 15.59
C GLY A 53 -3.18 12.80 14.06
N GLU A 54 -2.19 12.22 13.38
CA GLU A 54 -2.22 11.97 11.94
C GLU A 54 -3.31 10.94 11.58
N VAL A 55 -3.41 9.82 12.32
CA VAL A 55 -4.48 8.83 12.15
C VAL A 55 -5.84 9.50 12.33
N ARG A 56 -6.04 10.29 13.40
CA ARG A 56 -7.29 11.02 13.62
C ARG A 56 -7.66 11.87 12.41
N ALA A 57 -6.74 12.71 11.94
CA ALA A 57 -7.01 13.61 10.83
C ALA A 57 -7.44 12.85 9.57
N LEU A 58 -6.72 11.78 9.22
CA LEU A 58 -6.95 10.97 8.02
C LEU A 58 -8.21 10.11 8.10
N THR A 59 -8.65 9.73 9.30
CA THR A 59 -9.78 8.81 9.49
C THR A 59 -11.09 9.49 9.90
N THR A 60 -11.08 10.83 10.05
CA THR A 60 -12.27 11.63 10.39
C THR A 60 -12.58 12.72 9.35
N THR A 61 -11.61 13.03 8.48
CA THR A 61 -11.76 14.02 7.41
C THR A 61 -12.16 13.33 6.11
N GLY A 62 -13.26 13.79 5.53
CA GLY A 62 -13.89 13.12 4.41
C GLY A 62 -15.38 13.41 4.34
N ARG A 63 -16.06 12.66 3.46
CA ARG A 63 -17.51 12.77 3.27
C ARG A 63 -18.17 11.47 3.70
N PHE A 64 -19.20 11.58 4.55
CA PHE A 64 -20.05 10.43 4.85
C PHE A 64 -20.92 10.10 3.63
N SER A 65 -20.91 8.82 3.23
CA SER A 65 -21.57 8.34 2.01
C SER A 65 -23.10 8.21 2.15
N GLY A 66 -23.59 8.09 3.39
CA GLY A 66 -24.98 7.76 3.70
C GLY A 66 -25.32 6.28 3.56
N ASP A 67 -24.32 5.42 3.32
CA ASP A 67 -24.47 3.98 3.15
C ASP A 67 -23.23 3.22 3.66
N ILE A 68 -23.18 1.89 3.55
CA ILE A 68 -22.05 1.05 3.99
C ILE A 68 -21.56 0.08 2.91
N CYS A 69 -20.26 -0.12 2.73
CA CYS A 69 -19.69 -1.16 1.87
C CYS A 69 -20.12 -2.53 2.37
N ARG A 70 -20.73 -3.41 1.59
CA ARG A 70 -21.13 -4.75 2.08
C ARG A 70 -19.96 -5.74 2.21
N CYS A 71 -18.76 -5.32 1.82
CA CYS A 71 -17.54 -6.08 2.01
C CYS A 71 -17.20 -6.22 3.51
N HIS A 72 -16.52 -7.30 3.87
CA HIS A 72 -16.04 -7.49 5.24
C HIS A 72 -14.96 -6.48 5.64
N GLY A 73 -14.31 -5.81 4.68
CA GLY A 73 -13.21 -4.89 4.95
C GLY A 73 -11.86 -5.61 5.07
N GLY A 74 -10.81 -4.81 5.25
CA GLY A 74 -9.45 -5.23 5.56
C GLY A 74 -9.15 -5.06 7.05
N PRO A 75 -7.94 -4.61 7.43
CA PRO A 75 -7.60 -4.34 8.82
C PRO A 75 -8.57 -3.37 9.52
N THR A 76 -8.65 -3.49 10.84
CA THR A 76 -9.49 -2.65 11.70
C THR A 76 -8.61 -1.72 12.54
N ILE A 77 -8.92 -0.42 12.52
CA ILE A 77 -8.36 0.58 13.42
C ILE A 77 -9.12 0.51 14.74
N VAL A 78 -8.42 0.45 15.86
CA VAL A 78 -8.99 0.36 17.21
C VAL A 78 -8.44 1.51 18.04
N LEU A 79 -9.33 2.28 18.63
CA LEU A 79 -8.99 3.37 19.54
C LEU A 79 -9.07 2.84 20.97
N ARG A 80 -7.98 3.00 21.72
CA ARG A 80 -7.91 2.64 23.14
C ARG A 80 -7.63 3.84 24.03
N ASP A 81 -8.23 3.84 25.20
CA ASP A 81 -7.99 4.85 26.24
C ASP A 81 -6.80 4.48 27.14
N GLY A 82 -6.58 5.29 28.19
CA GLY A 82 -5.48 5.10 29.15
C GLY A 82 -5.59 3.85 30.02
N GLU A 83 -6.74 3.19 30.04
CA GLU A 83 -6.95 1.91 30.74
C GLU A 83 -6.76 0.72 29.79
N GLY A 84 -6.57 0.98 28.49
CA GLY A 84 -6.46 -0.04 27.45
C GLY A 84 -7.82 -0.50 26.92
N GLU A 85 -8.91 0.12 27.34
CA GLU A 85 -10.27 -0.25 26.92
C GLU A 85 -10.57 0.24 25.51
N VAL A 86 -11.35 -0.52 24.75
CA VAL A 86 -11.76 -0.12 23.40
C VAL A 86 -12.78 1.01 23.47
N VAL A 87 -12.40 2.18 23.00
CA VAL A 87 -13.27 3.36 22.91
C VAL A 87 -14.13 3.31 21.65
N LEU A 88 -13.51 2.96 20.52
CA LEU A 88 -14.15 2.90 19.21
C LEU A 88 -13.29 2.07 18.24
N HIS A 89 -13.87 1.63 17.13
CA HIS A 89 -13.15 0.90 16.09
C HIS A 89 -13.70 1.21 14.70
N ALA A 90 -12.88 1.02 13.66
CA ALA A 90 -13.18 1.32 12.28
C ALA A 90 -12.60 0.27 11.32
N GLY A 91 -13.45 -0.39 10.55
CA GLY A 91 -13.00 -1.25 9.46
C GLY A 91 -12.51 -0.41 8.27
N ILE A 92 -11.36 -0.75 7.69
CA ILE A 92 -10.87 -0.12 6.45
C ILE A 92 -11.44 -0.88 5.25
N HIS A 93 -12.06 -0.17 4.31
CA HIS A 93 -12.70 -0.74 3.13
C HIS A 93 -12.02 -0.23 1.84
N GLY A 94 -11.32 -1.14 1.17
CA GLY A 94 -10.62 -0.83 -0.08
C GLY A 94 -9.54 0.24 0.12
N PHE A 95 -9.40 1.13 -0.86
CA PHE A 95 -8.35 2.15 -0.87
C PHE A 95 -8.73 3.46 -0.14
N GLY A 96 -9.99 3.70 0.21
CA GLY A 96 -10.36 5.05 0.65
C GLY A 96 -11.67 5.20 1.39
N SER A 97 -12.15 4.12 2.00
CA SER A 97 -13.37 4.13 2.78
C SER A 97 -13.12 3.54 4.16
N ILE A 98 -13.74 4.10 5.19
CA ILE A 98 -13.67 3.63 6.58
C ILE A 98 -15.07 3.53 7.15
N SER A 99 -15.37 2.45 7.87
CA SER A 99 -16.64 2.25 8.55
C SER A 99 -16.43 2.26 10.07
N TRP A 100 -16.66 3.42 10.69
CA TRP A 100 -16.62 3.56 12.16
C TRP A 100 -17.83 2.90 12.79
N ASP A 101 -17.61 2.04 13.79
CA ASP A 101 -18.63 1.32 14.57
C ASP A 101 -19.85 0.97 13.71
N ARG A 102 -19.57 0.20 12.66
CA ARG A 102 -20.44 0.01 11.50
C ARG A 102 -21.87 -0.36 11.87
N SER A 103 -22.03 -1.20 12.88
CA SER A 103 -23.33 -1.65 13.40
C SER A 103 -24.20 -0.50 13.93
N ARG A 104 -23.54 0.52 14.49
CA ARG A 104 -24.15 1.69 15.13
C ARG A 104 -24.34 2.85 14.15
N PHE A 105 -23.27 3.26 13.44
CA PHE A 105 -23.32 4.45 12.59
C PHE A 105 -23.94 4.18 11.22
N ARG A 106 -23.68 2.97 10.67
CA ARG A 106 -24.16 2.54 9.36
C ARG A 106 -23.90 3.58 8.25
N ASN A 107 -22.73 4.19 8.28
CA ASN A 107 -22.35 5.25 7.33
C ASN A 107 -20.84 5.28 7.16
N ASP A 108 -20.38 4.90 5.97
CA ASP A 108 -18.96 4.90 5.65
C ASP A 108 -18.47 6.32 5.38
N LEU A 109 -17.25 6.60 5.83
CA LEU A 109 -16.50 7.81 5.52
C LEU A 109 -15.65 7.56 4.28
N ASP A 110 -15.91 8.29 3.20
CA ASP A 110 -14.99 8.44 2.08
C ASP A 110 -13.86 9.37 2.51
N VAL A 111 -12.67 8.81 2.72
CA VAL A 111 -11.49 9.51 3.24
C VAL A 111 -11.01 10.57 2.24
N SER A 112 -10.68 11.77 2.72
CA SER A 112 -10.23 12.87 1.85
C SER A 112 -8.83 12.65 1.25
N ASP A 113 -7.93 12.00 2.00
CA ASP A 113 -6.59 11.66 1.53
C ASP A 113 -6.29 10.16 1.78
N PRO A 114 -6.86 9.27 0.95
CA PRO A 114 -6.63 7.83 1.07
C PRO A 114 -5.17 7.43 0.87
N THR A 115 -4.43 8.20 0.07
CA THR A 115 -3.01 7.94 -0.19
C THR A 115 -2.19 8.13 1.08
N ALA A 116 -2.42 9.23 1.82
CA ALA A 116 -1.75 9.46 3.08
C ALA A 116 -2.10 8.41 4.13
N LEU A 117 -3.35 7.95 4.20
CA LEU A 117 -3.76 6.90 5.13
C LEU A 117 -2.97 5.61 4.92
N HIS A 118 -2.94 5.08 3.70
CA HIS A 118 -2.25 3.80 3.45
C HIS A 118 -0.72 3.93 3.58
N LEU A 119 -0.14 5.09 3.26
CA LEU A 119 1.29 5.33 3.51
C LEU A 119 1.61 5.42 5.00
N LEU A 120 0.74 6.03 5.80
CA LEU A 120 0.87 6.04 7.26
C LEU A 120 0.85 4.61 7.80
N LEU A 121 -0.14 3.81 7.41
CA LEU A 121 -0.28 2.42 7.87
C LEU A 121 0.92 1.56 7.45
N ALA A 122 1.39 1.69 6.20
CA ALA A 122 2.59 1.00 5.71
C ALA A 122 3.83 1.36 6.54
N ARG A 123 4.01 2.65 6.86
CA ARG A 123 5.13 3.13 7.68
C ARG A 123 5.11 2.55 9.10
N HIS A 124 3.95 2.22 9.63
CA HIS A 124 3.79 1.55 10.93
C HIS A 124 3.78 0.02 10.82
N GLY A 125 4.11 -0.55 9.66
CA GLY A 125 4.28 -2.00 9.49
C GLY A 125 2.98 -2.77 9.24
N VAL A 126 1.86 -2.08 9.00
CA VAL A 126 0.63 -2.77 8.59
C VAL A 126 0.87 -3.41 7.21
N PRO A 127 0.64 -4.71 7.02
CA PRO A 127 0.95 -5.39 5.78
C PRO A 127 0.00 -5.00 4.63
N HIS A 128 0.50 -5.18 3.40
CA HIS A 128 -0.23 -5.07 2.13
C HIS A 128 -0.89 -3.71 1.85
N GLN A 129 -0.46 -2.64 2.52
CA GLN A 129 -0.93 -1.28 2.27
C GLN A 129 -0.40 -0.74 0.94
N LEU A 130 0.83 -1.08 0.57
CA LEU A 130 1.40 -0.69 -0.73
C LEU A 130 0.62 -1.34 -1.89
N ALA A 131 0.20 -2.59 -1.75
CA ALA A 131 -0.59 -3.29 -2.78
C ALA A 131 -1.90 -2.55 -3.15
N LEU A 132 -2.50 -1.80 -2.21
CA LEU A 132 -3.74 -1.04 -2.45
C LEU A 132 -3.56 0.10 -3.46
N PHE A 133 -2.32 0.54 -3.72
CA PHE A 133 -2.02 1.54 -4.74
C PHE A 133 -2.06 0.99 -6.17
N TRP A 134 -2.14 -0.33 -6.36
CA TRP A 134 -2.09 -0.94 -7.70
C TRP A 134 -3.20 -0.42 -8.62
N ALA A 135 -4.44 -0.39 -8.14
CA ALA A 135 -5.58 0.07 -8.93
C ALA A 135 -5.51 1.57 -9.28
N PRO A 136 -5.32 2.51 -8.32
CA PRO A 136 -5.22 3.93 -8.65
C PRO A 136 -4.00 4.27 -9.52
N LEU A 137 -2.86 3.60 -9.31
CA LEU A 137 -1.69 3.80 -10.19
C LEU A 137 -1.90 3.23 -11.60
N THR A 138 -2.51 2.06 -11.73
CA THR A 138 -2.83 1.50 -13.06
C THR A 138 -3.77 2.43 -13.83
N ALA A 139 -4.77 3.01 -13.16
CA ALA A 139 -5.65 4.00 -13.76
C ALA A 139 -4.87 5.26 -14.20
N HIS A 140 -3.95 5.75 -13.36
CA HIS A 140 -3.08 6.88 -13.68
C HIS A 140 -2.16 6.58 -14.88
N LEU A 141 -1.53 5.40 -14.90
CA LEU A 141 -0.57 5.00 -15.93
C LEU A 141 -1.23 4.70 -17.28
N LYS A 142 -2.47 4.21 -17.33
CA LYS A 142 -3.21 4.06 -18.61
C LYS A 142 -3.34 5.37 -19.37
N SER A 143 -3.31 6.51 -18.68
CA SER A 143 -3.34 7.84 -19.31
C SER A 143 -1.97 8.29 -19.85
N ARG A 144 -0.89 7.53 -19.60
CA ARG A 144 0.50 7.87 -19.93
C ARG A 144 1.15 6.76 -20.77
N ARG A 145 2.17 7.11 -21.56
CA ARG A 145 2.93 6.10 -22.33
C ARG A 145 3.65 5.15 -21.36
N ALA A 146 3.67 3.87 -21.71
CA ALA A 146 4.43 2.86 -20.99
C ALA A 146 5.90 3.27 -20.86
N GLY A 147 6.47 3.00 -19.69
CA GLY A 147 7.87 3.24 -19.38
C GLY A 147 8.73 2.39 -20.28
N LYS A 148 9.80 2.98 -20.80
CA LYS A 148 10.87 2.20 -21.40
C LYS A 148 11.80 1.75 -20.28
N ALA A 149 12.24 0.50 -20.31
CA ALA A 149 13.32 0.09 -19.42
C ALA A 149 14.57 0.90 -19.72
N ASP A 150 15.49 0.92 -18.75
CA ASP A 150 16.81 1.53 -18.95
C ASP A 150 17.47 0.94 -20.22
N PRO A 151 17.98 1.77 -21.14
CA PRO A 151 18.61 1.30 -22.37
C PRO A 151 19.75 0.29 -22.14
N ALA A 152 20.49 0.39 -21.03
CA ALA A 152 21.57 -0.53 -20.68
C ALA A 152 21.05 -1.89 -20.20
N ALA A 153 19.89 -1.94 -19.55
CA ALA A 153 19.26 -3.18 -19.11
C ALA A 153 18.47 -3.88 -20.23
N GLN A 154 17.95 -3.11 -21.19
CA GLN A 154 17.05 -3.59 -22.24
C GLN A 154 17.56 -4.82 -23.01
N PRO A 155 18.85 -4.94 -23.42
CA PRO A 155 19.34 -6.12 -24.12
C PRO A 155 19.20 -7.42 -23.32
N VAL A 156 19.37 -7.34 -21.99
CA VAL A 156 19.24 -8.51 -21.10
C VAL A 156 17.76 -8.80 -20.84
N LEU A 157 16.97 -7.78 -20.50
CA LEU A 157 15.57 -7.93 -20.11
C LEU A 157 14.65 -8.33 -21.28
N ALA A 158 15.01 -7.95 -22.52
CA ALA A 158 14.27 -8.33 -23.71
C ALA A 158 14.24 -9.85 -23.93
N GLU A 159 15.23 -10.61 -23.44
CA GLU A 159 15.28 -12.07 -23.56
C GLU A 159 14.14 -12.77 -22.81
N PHE A 160 13.58 -12.11 -21.79
CA PHE A 160 12.55 -12.65 -20.90
C PHE A 160 11.14 -12.12 -21.22
N SER A 161 11.03 -11.07 -22.04
CA SER A 161 9.75 -10.50 -22.45
C SER A 161 8.89 -11.55 -23.18
N GLY A 162 7.64 -11.74 -22.76
CA GLY A 162 6.69 -12.66 -23.40
C GLY A 162 6.93 -14.14 -23.12
N ARG A 163 7.88 -14.49 -22.25
CA ARG A 163 8.10 -15.87 -21.77
C ARG A 163 7.32 -16.13 -20.49
N ARG A 164 6.90 -17.37 -20.25
CA ARG A 164 6.30 -17.75 -18.96
C ARG A 164 7.41 -17.91 -17.91
N ALA A 165 7.17 -17.39 -16.72
CA ALA A 165 8.07 -17.42 -15.57
C ALA A 165 8.60 -18.82 -15.22
N GLY A 166 7.71 -19.82 -15.25
CA GLY A 166 8.04 -21.20 -14.89
C GLY A 166 8.98 -21.91 -15.86
N ASP A 167 9.27 -21.30 -17.01
CA ASP A 167 10.11 -21.89 -18.05
C ASP A 167 11.55 -21.31 -18.05
N VAL A 168 11.88 -20.44 -17.09
CA VAL A 168 13.21 -19.82 -17.00
C VAL A 168 14.06 -20.55 -15.94
N PRO A 169 15.05 -21.37 -16.34
CA PRO A 169 15.89 -22.07 -15.39
C PRO A 169 16.82 -21.11 -14.62
N ALA A 170 17.20 -21.51 -13.41
CA ALA A 170 17.91 -20.65 -12.45
C ALA A 170 19.29 -20.17 -12.95
N ASP A 171 19.98 -20.98 -13.76
CA ASP A 171 21.25 -20.63 -14.41
C ASP A 171 21.09 -19.44 -15.38
N ARG A 172 19.96 -19.33 -16.06
CA ARG A 172 19.63 -18.19 -16.93
C ARG A 172 19.33 -16.92 -16.14
N ILE A 173 18.74 -17.05 -14.95
CA ILE A 173 18.56 -15.91 -14.04
C ILE A 173 19.92 -15.41 -13.55
N GLU A 174 20.81 -16.33 -13.17
CA GLU A 174 22.16 -15.99 -12.70
C GLU A 174 23.01 -15.34 -13.80
N ASP A 175 22.98 -15.86 -15.04
CA ASP A 175 23.62 -15.21 -16.20
C ASP A 175 23.10 -13.78 -16.41
N ALA A 176 21.77 -13.59 -16.30
CA ALA A 176 21.19 -12.26 -16.42
C ALA A 176 21.65 -11.31 -15.31
N ARG A 177 21.81 -11.79 -14.06
CA ARG A 177 22.36 -10.98 -12.96
C ARG A 177 23.78 -10.52 -13.27
N GLN A 178 24.64 -11.43 -13.72
CA GLN A 178 26.04 -11.10 -14.04
C GLN A 178 26.12 -10.09 -15.19
N ARG A 179 25.32 -10.27 -16.23
CA ARG A 179 25.27 -9.34 -17.38
C ARG A 179 24.71 -7.97 -16.99
N LEU A 180 23.68 -7.92 -16.14
CA LEU A 180 23.16 -6.65 -15.59
C LEU A 180 24.20 -5.97 -14.69
N ALA A 181 24.94 -6.72 -13.88
CA ALA A 181 26.02 -6.19 -13.04
C ALA A 181 27.17 -5.59 -13.86
N ALA A 182 27.51 -6.22 -14.99
CA ALA A 182 28.50 -5.69 -15.92
C ALA A 182 28.00 -4.42 -16.65
N ALA A 183 26.72 -4.40 -17.06
CA ALA A 183 26.13 -3.27 -17.77
C ALA A 183 25.86 -2.05 -16.87
N ILE A 184 25.46 -2.31 -15.63
CA ILE A 184 25.08 -1.29 -14.64
C ILE A 184 25.77 -1.68 -13.31
N PRO A 185 26.97 -1.16 -13.02
CA PRO A 185 27.76 -1.59 -11.85
C PRO A 185 27.12 -1.23 -10.50
N ALA A 186 26.48 -0.06 -10.42
CA ALA A 186 25.88 0.42 -9.18
C ALA A 186 24.60 -0.38 -8.83
N PRO A 187 24.51 -0.99 -7.63
CA PRO A 187 23.33 -1.77 -7.24
C PRO A 187 22.02 -0.97 -7.23
N ALA A 188 22.03 0.26 -6.69
CA ALA A 188 20.83 1.10 -6.67
C ALA A 188 20.31 1.40 -8.09
N ASP A 189 21.20 1.68 -9.05
CA ASP A 189 20.82 1.94 -10.44
C ASP A 189 20.24 0.68 -11.11
N ARG A 190 20.82 -0.51 -10.81
CA ARG A 190 20.24 -1.78 -11.28
C ARG A 190 18.85 -2.03 -10.72
N ALA A 191 18.68 -1.85 -9.42
CA ALA A 191 17.39 -1.99 -8.76
C ALA A 191 16.37 -1.02 -9.38
N ALA A 192 16.75 0.23 -9.64
CA ALA A 192 15.89 1.22 -10.28
C ALA A 192 15.47 0.79 -11.70
N ALA A 193 16.40 0.24 -12.49
CA ALA A 193 16.12 -0.28 -13.83
C ALA A 193 15.16 -1.48 -13.78
N LEU A 194 15.39 -2.43 -12.85
CA LEU A 194 14.54 -3.61 -12.67
C LEU A 194 13.15 -3.26 -12.16
N LEU A 195 13.03 -2.34 -11.19
CA LEU A 195 11.74 -1.83 -10.71
C LEU A 195 10.99 -1.10 -11.82
N SER A 196 11.67 -0.26 -12.59
CA SER A 196 11.07 0.42 -13.74
C SER A 196 10.57 -0.55 -14.80
N TRP A 197 11.31 -1.63 -15.06
CA TRP A 197 10.87 -2.70 -15.95
C TRP A 197 9.63 -3.41 -15.38
N LEU A 198 9.68 -3.87 -14.12
CA LEU A 198 8.57 -4.54 -13.45
C LEU A 198 7.28 -3.70 -13.46
N GLY A 199 7.38 -2.39 -13.22
CA GLY A 199 6.22 -1.48 -13.27
C GLY A 199 5.76 -1.13 -14.68
N GLY A 200 6.58 -1.39 -15.71
CA GLY A 200 6.23 -1.22 -17.13
C GLY A 200 5.61 -2.45 -17.78
N LEU A 201 5.65 -3.61 -17.11
CA LEU A 201 5.08 -4.84 -17.64
C LEU A 201 3.53 -4.76 -17.74
N PRO A 202 2.93 -5.28 -18.83
CA PRO A 202 1.47 -5.35 -18.94
C PRO A 202 0.83 -6.13 -17.78
N ALA A 203 -0.04 -5.45 -17.04
CA ALA A 203 -0.81 -6.07 -15.96
C ALA A 203 -2.18 -6.59 -16.46
N PRO A 204 -2.73 -7.69 -15.87
CA PRO A 204 -2.14 -8.50 -14.80
C PRO A 204 -1.15 -9.58 -15.30
N GLY A 205 -1.17 -9.94 -16.59
CA GLY A 205 -0.45 -11.12 -17.11
C GLY A 205 1.06 -11.10 -16.90
N GLU A 206 1.77 -10.17 -17.53
CA GLU A 206 3.24 -10.10 -17.49
C GLU A 206 3.77 -9.57 -16.16
N ALA A 207 3.04 -8.67 -15.50
CA ALA A 207 3.48 -8.11 -14.22
C ALA A 207 3.38 -9.11 -13.06
N LEU A 208 2.35 -9.97 -13.04
CA LEU A 208 2.15 -10.96 -11.98
C LEU A 208 2.79 -12.31 -12.31
N LEU A 209 2.88 -12.67 -13.59
CA LEU A 209 3.52 -13.90 -14.07
C LEU A 209 4.73 -13.55 -14.93
N GLY A 210 5.06 -14.37 -15.94
CA GLY A 210 5.99 -14.05 -17.02
C GLY A 210 7.25 -13.29 -16.60
N GLY A 211 7.47 -12.13 -17.24
CA GLY A 211 8.59 -11.24 -16.95
C GLY A 211 8.61 -10.70 -15.53
N GLY A 212 7.46 -10.55 -14.87
CA GLY A 212 7.36 -10.02 -13.51
C GLY A 212 7.95 -10.96 -12.47
N ALA A 213 7.79 -12.28 -12.65
CA ALA A 213 8.44 -13.26 -11.79
C ALA A 213 9.97 -13.26 -11.97
N VAL A 214 10.46 -13.10 -13.21
CA VAL A 214 11.89 -12.92 -13.50
C VAL A 214 12.41 -11.65 -12.83
N ALA A 215 11.69 -10.52 -12.95
CA ALA A 215 12.07 -9.28 -12.30
C ALA A 215 12.19 -9.44 -10.78
N ARG A 216 11.22 -10.12 -10.14
CA ARG A 216 11.27 -10.40 -8.70
C ARG A 216 12.44 -11.32 -8.32
N ALA A 217 12.74 -12.34 -9.11
CA ALA A 217 13.90 -13.21 -8.88
C ALA A 217 15.24 -12.45 -9.02
N LEU A 218 15.32 -11.50 -9.96
CA LEU A 218 16.48 -10.61 -10.11
C LEU A 218 16.58 -9.59 -8.97
N LEU A 219 15.44 -9.10 -8.45
CA LEU A 219 15.37 -8.15 -7.35
C LEU A 219 15.65 -8.79 -5.97
N ALA A 220 15.50 -10.10 -5.83
CA ALA A 220 15.60 -10.82 -4.55
C ALA A 220 16.98 -10.71 -3.85
N ASP A 221 18.04 -10.43 -4.61
CA ASP A 221 19.41 -10.34 -4.08
C ASP A 221 19.79 -8.91 -3.64
N PHE A 222 18.93 -7.92 -3.88
CA PHE A 222 19.19 -6.54 -3.48
C PHE A 222 18.86 -6.33 -2.01
N SER A 223 19.71 -5.58 -1.32
CA SER A 223 19.42 -5.20 0.06
C SER A 223 18.23 -4.22 0.11
N PRO A 224 17.50 -4.15 1.24
CA PRO A 224 16.48 -3.12 1.43
C PRO A 224 17.02 -1.70 1.19
N ALA A 225 18.27 -1.44 1.59
CA ALA A 225 18.94 -0.16 1.37
C ALA A 225 19.12 0.17 -0.13
N ASP A 226 19.46 -0.83 -0.96
CA ASP A 226 19.57 -0.64 -2.41
C ASP A 226 18.23 -0.31 -3.05
N LEU A 227 17.15 -0.98 -2.62
CA LEU A 227 15.79 -0.73 -3.11
C LEU A 227 15.30 0.67 -2.70
N VAL A 228 15.55 1.08 -1.45
CA VAL A 228 15.25 2.44 -0.98
C VAL A 228 16.03 3.49 -1.77
N ALA A 229 17.34 3.29 -1.96
CA ALA A 229 18.17 4.19 -2.74
C ALA A 229 17.69 4.31 -4.20
N ALA A 230 17.31 3.19 -4.81
CA ALA A 230 16.79 3.11 -6.17
C ALA A 230 15.56 3.99 -6.41
N VAL A 231 14.69 4.15 -5.40
CA VAL A 231 13.42 4.88 -5.56
C VAL A 231 13.44 6.28 -4.96
N THR A 232 14.34 6.56 -4.01
CA THR A 232 14.47 7.89 -3.38
C THR A 232 14.81 8.98 -4.41
N GLY A 233 15.56 8.64 -5.46
CA GLY A 233 15.88 9.55 -6.58
C GLY A 233 15.02 9.35 -7.83
N ALA A 234 14.08 8.41 -7.83
CA ALA A 234 13.34 8.06 -9.04
C ALA A 234 12.16 9.01 -9.28
N ASP A 235 12.15 9.72 -10.40
CA ASP A 235 10.96 10.48 -10.84
C ASP A 235 9.99 9.66 -11.70
N SER A 236 10.21 8.34 -11.80
CA SER A 236 9.45 7.46 -12.67
C SER A 236 8.24 6.85 -11.96
N ALA A 237 7.05 7.11 -12.48
CA ALA A 237 5.82 6.42 -12.07
C ALA A 237 5.91 4.89 -12.28
N HIS A 238 6.75 4.43 -13.22
CA HIS A 238 6.99 2.99 -13.44
C HIS A 238 7.87 2.39 -12.34
N ALA A 239 8.86 3.12 -11.82
CA ALA A 239 9.64 2.62 -10.68
C ALA A 239 8.75 2.42 -9.44
N VAL A 240 7.86 3.38 -9.17
CA VAL A 240 6.86 3.28 -8.10
C VAL A 240 5.89 2.12 -8.35
N MET A 241 5.38 1.97 -9.58
CA MET A 241 4.54 0.82 -9.93
C MET A 241 5.29 -0.51 -9.77
N GLY A 242 6.60 -0.53 -10.04
CA GLY A 242 7.47 -1.66 -9.79
C GLY A 242 7.54 -2.04 -8.31
N VAL A 243 7.67 -1.05 -7.42
CA VAL A 243 7.59 -1.27 -5.96
C VAL A 243 6.22 -1.84 -5.57
N ILE A 244 5.13 -1.29 -6.11
CA ILE A 244 3.79 -1.81 -5.81
C ILE A 244 3.64 -3.27 -6.28
N ASN A 245 4.10 -3.57 -7.50
CA ASN A 245 4.10 -4.94 -8.04
C ASN A 245 5.02 -5.89 -7.23
N LEU A 246 6.11 -5.38 -6.65
CA LEU A 246 6.97 -6.16 -5.76
C LEU A 246 6.24 -6.47 -4.44
N ALA A 247 5.65 -5.46 -3.80
CA ALA A 247 4.91 -5.58 -2.54
C ALA A 247 3.65 -6.45 -2.65
N MET A 248 3.04 -6.58 -3.83
CA MET A 248 1.93 -7.53 -4.04
C MET A 248 2.31 -9.01 -3.86
N HIS A 249 3.61 -9.33 -3.88
CA HIS A 249 4.16 -10.69 -3.77
C HIS A 249 5.08 -10.88 -2.56
N GLY A 250 5.11 -9.91 -1.65
CA GLY A 250 5.90 -9.94 -0.43
C GLY A 250 5.23 -9.12 0.66
N ASP A 251 5.97 -8.89 1.73
CA ASP A 251 5.54 -7.99 2.80
C ASP A 251 5.86 -6.54 2.45
N ASP A 252 5.10 -5.61 3.02
CA ASP A 252 5.41 -4.19 2.91
C ASP A 252 6.67 -3.88 3.71
N ASP A 253 7.64 -3.22 3.08
CA ASP A 253 8.81 -2.68 3.76
C ASP A 253 8.51 -1.22 4.17
N PRO A 254 8.52 -0.88 5.48
CA PRO A 254 8.22 0.48 5.95
C PRO A 254 9.17 1.56 5.42
N ALA A 255 10.45 1.24 5.24
CA ALA A 255 11.44 2.16 4.70
C ALA A 255 11.19 2.39 3.20
N LEU A 256 10.84 1.34 2.46
CA LEU A 256 10.46 1.47 1.05
C LEU A 256 9.17 2.26 0.89
N ALA A 257 8.17 2.02 1.75
CA ALA A 257 6.93 2.80 1.78
C ALA A 257 7.19 4.30 2.02
N ALA A 258 8.07 4.62 2.99
CA ALA A 258 8.50 5.99 3.25
C ALA A 258 9.22 6.61 2.04
N ALA A 259 10.08 5.84 1.35
CA ALA A 259 10.82 6.31 0.18
C ALA A 259 9.90 6.62 -1.02
N VAL A 260 8.86 5.81 -1.27
CA VAL A 260 7.92 6.07 -2.38
C VAL A 260 6.81 7.06 -2.05
N ALA A 261 6.60 7.37 -0.77
CA ALA A 261 5.51 8.23 -0.29
C ALA A 261 5.42 9.60 -1.01
N PRO A 262 6.51 10.37 -1.20
CA PRO A 262 6.43 11.67 -1.86
C PRO A 262 5.94 11.55 -3.31
N ILE A 263 6.41 10.53 -4.04
CA ILE A 263 6.07 10.32 -5.44
C ILE A 263 4.62 9.84 -5.56
N LEU A 264 4.18 8.90 -4.71
CA LEU A 264 2.80 8.44 -4.68
C LEU A 264 1.83 9.58 -4.41
N ARG A 265 2.11 10.43 -3.41
CA ARG A 265 1.31 11.63 -3.14
C ARG A 265 1.31 12.57 -4.34
N ARG A 266 2.43 12.78 -5.01
CA ARG A 266 2.49 13.65 -6.21
C ARG A 266 1.66 13.07 -7.37
N LEU A 267 1.72 11.76 -7.61
CA LEU A 267 1.02 11.11 -8.73
C LEU A 267 -0.49 11.00 -8.50
N LEU A 268 -0.91 10.84 -7.25
CA LEU A 268 -2.31 10.55 -6.88
C LEU A 268 -3.04 11.71 -6.20
N ARG A 269 -2.37 12.85 -5.98
CA ARG A 269 -3.04 14.10 -5.56
C ARG A 269 -4.13 14.43 -6.57
N ARG A 270 -5.37 14.47 -6.08
CA ARG A 270 -6.54 14.99 -6.79
C ARG A 270 -6.81 16.41 -6.34
#